data_AF-A0A6G5NKV7-F1
#
_entry.id   AF-A0A6G5NKV7-F1
#
_cell.length_a   1.000
_cell.length_b   1.000
_cell.length_c   1.000
_cell.angle_alpha   90.00
_cell.angle_beta   90.00
_cell.angle_gamma   90.00
#
_symmetry.space_group_name_H-M   'P 1'
#
loop_
_entity.id
_entity.type
_entity.pdbx_description
1 polymer ?
#
loop_
_entity_poly.entity_id
_entity_poly.type
_entity_poly.pdbx_seq_one_letter_code
_entity_poly.pdbx_strand_id
1 'polypeptide(L)'
;MFRWLFLYLYNTTDTPYSISKINLWSYINIRLFKAKISSSIAYYILSLNNLELKKLKIFYKNNYFDYIYLKSIPCFFFIFLLLNLYLFI
;
A
#
# COMPACT_ATOMS: atom_id res chain seq x y z
N MET A 1 18.98 -1.00 6.39
CA MET A 1 19.99 0.03 6.05
C MET A 1 19.45 1.46 6.04
N PHE A 2 18.18 1.72 5.69
CA PHE A 2 17.64 3.09 5.55
C PHE A 2 17.15 3.78 6.85
N ARG A 3 17.20 3.09 8.00
CA ARG A 3 16.65 3.61 9.27
C ARG A 3 17.31 4.93 9.72
N TRP A 4 18.62 5.08 9.54
CA TRP A 4 19.34 6.31 9.88
C TRP A 4 18.94 7.48 8.97
N LEU A 5 18.71 7.21 7.69
CA LEU A 5 18.32 8.20 6.70
C LEU A 5 16.88 8.66 6.94
N PHE A 6 16.00 7.74 7.34
CA PHE A 6 14.65 8.04 7.78
C PHE A 6 14.65 8.88 9.08
N LEU A 7 15.43 8.48 10.08
CA LEU A 7 15.59 9.26 11.33
C LEU A 7 16.16 10.65 11.05
N TYR A 8 17.14 10.76 10.14
CA TYR A 8 17.69 12.04 9.72
C TYR A 8 16.61 12.93 9.09
N LEU A 9 15.84 12.42 8.12
CA LEU A 9 14.79 13.18 7.44
C LEU A 9 13.64 13.57 8.37
N TYR A 10 13.31 12.73 9.35
CA TYR A 10 12.21 12.98 10.29
C TYR A 10 12.57 13.99 11.37
N ASN A 11 13.86 14.16 11.68
CA ASN A 11 14.31 15.09 12.70
C ASN A 11 14.23 16.54 12.17
N THR A 12 13.24 17.31 12.59
CA THR A 12 13.05 18.69 12.09
C THR A 12 14.02 19.70 12.70
N THR A 13 14.68 19.33 13.80
CA THR A 13 15.67 20.14 14.49
C THR A 13 17.08 19.74 14.09
N ASP A 14 17.61 20.38 13.05
CA ASP A 14 19.05 20.31 12.76
C ASP A 14 19.76 21.29 13.69
N THR A 15 20.62 20.80 14.59
CA THR A 15 21.50 21.64 15.42
C THR A 15 22.82 21.86 14.68
N PRO A 16 23.21 23.11 14.40
CA PRO A 16 24.50 23.37 13.77
C PRO A 16 25.62 22.90 14.71
N TYR A 17 26.54 22.08 14.19
CA TYR A 17 27.72 21.69 14.94
C TYR A 17 28.64 22.90 15.05
N SER A 18 29.16 23.19 16.25
CA SER A 18 29.93 24.41 16.55
C SER A 18 31.18 24.60 15.68
N ILE A 19 31.67 23.52 15.08
CA ILE A 19 32.89 23.49 14.24
C ILE A 19 32.57 23.71 12.75
N SER A 20 31.34 23.48 12.28
CA SER A 20 30.96 23.65 10.87
C SER A 20 30.36 25.03 10.63
N LYS A 21 31.11 25.94 9.99
CA LYS A 21 30.59 27.21 9.46
C LYS A 21 29.85 26.96 8.14
N ILE A 22 28.61 26.46 8.23
CA ILE A 22 27.72 26.42 7.06
C ILE A 22 27.15 27.82 6.85
N ASN A 23 27.16 28.30 5.60
CA ASN A 23 26.52 29.56 5.23
C ASN A 23 25.02 29.52 5.62
N LEU A 24 24.52 30.58 6.23
CA LEU A 24 23.14 30.68 6.70
C LEU A 24 22.13 30.44 5.55
N TRP A 25 22.48 30.86 4.33
CA TRP A 25 21.66 30.62 3.14
C TRP A 25 21.57 29.14 2.75
N SER A 26 22.70 28.42 2.75
CA SER A 26 22.68 26.99 2.44
C SER A 26 21.98 26.18 3.52
N TYR A 27 22.10 26.58 4.79
CA TYR A 27 21.37 25.97 5.90
C TYR A 27 19.85 26.09 5.76
N ILE A 28 19.34 27.28 5.43
CA ILE A 28 17.91 27.50 5.18
C ILE A 28 17.42 26.61 4.03
N ASN A 29 18.19 26.54 2.93
CA ASN A 29 17.81 25.75 1.77
C ASN A 29 17.79 24.25 2.06
N ILE A 30 18.75 23.73 2.83
CA ILE A 30 18.77 22.33 3.26
C ILE A 30 17.53 22.02 4.12
N ARG A 31 17.15 22.92 5.04
CA ARG A 31 15.95 22.75 5.86
C ARG A 31 14.66 22.78 5.03
N LEU A 32 14.53 23.71 4.09
CA LEU A 32 13.38 23.79 3.19
C LEU A 32 13.26 22.54 2.31
N PHE A 33 14.38 22.05 1.80
CA PHE A 33 14.43 20.81 1.02
C PHE A 33 14.00 19.60 1.85
N LYS A 34 14.52 19.48 3.06
CA LYS A 34 14.17 18.42 4.02
C LYS A 34 12.67 18.41 4.34
N ALA A 35 12.09 19.59 4.61
CA ALA A 35 10.66 19.74 4.89
C ALA A 35 9.78 19.32 3.70
N LYS A 36 10.18 19.64 2.47
CA LYS A 36 9.47 19.22 1.24
C LYS A 36 9.54 17.71 1.01
N ILE A 37 10.68 17.09 1.31
CA ILE A 37 10.83 15.63 1.20
C ILE A 37 10.02 14.92 2.27
N SER A 38 10.04 15.40 3.52
CA SER A 38 9.25 14.78 4.57
C SER A 38 7.75 14.83 4.28
N SER A 39 7.25 15.94 3.73
CA SER A 39 5.83 16.06 3.38
C SER A 39 5.43 15.18 2.20
N SER A 40 6.29 15.05 1.18
CA SER A 40 6.03 14.15 0.06
C SER A 40 6.05 12.68 0.49
N ILE A 41 7.01 12.27 1.32
CA ILE A 41 7.06 10.92 1.89
C ILE A 41 5.80 10.64 2.71
N ALA A 42 5.38 11.57 3.58
CA ALA A 42 4.16 11.42 4.37
C ALA A 42 2.91 11.26 3.48
N TYR A 43 2.82 12.02 2.38
CA TYR A 43 1.74 11.89 1.39
C TYR A 43 1.73 10.50 0.75
N TYR A 44 2.88 9.97 0.35
CA TYR A 44 2.98 8.62 -0.22
C TYR A 44 2.61 7.52 0.78
N ILE A 45 3.01 7.66 2.04
CA ILE A 45 2.64 6.69 3.09
C ILE A 45 1.12 6.71 3.32
N LEU A 46 0.51 7.88 3.41
CA LEU A 46 -0.94 8.02 3.56
C LEU A 46 -1.71 7.46 2.36
N SER A 47 -1.23 7.69 1.14
CA SER A 47 -1.87 7.17 -0.06
C SER A 47 -1.77 5.64 -0.15
N LEU A 48 -0.64 5.05 0.26
CA LEU A 48 -0.49 3.59 0.37
C LEU A 48 -1.44 2.99 1.41
N ASN A 49 -1.53 3.59 2.61
CA ASN A 49 -2.46 3.15 3.64
C ASN A 49 -3.93 3.22 3.16
N ASN A 50 -4.28 4.27 2.41
CA ASN A 50 -5.61 4.39 1.83
C ASN A 50 -5.90 3.34 0.76
N LEU A 51 -4.89 2.94 -0.04
CA LEU A 51 -5.02 1.86 -1.01
C LEU A 51 -5.24 0.51 -0.33
N GLU A 52 -4.55 0.25 0.79
CA GLU A 52 -4.73 -0.96 1.59
C GLU A 52 -6.16 -1.06 2.15
N LEU A 53 -6.67 0.03 2.72
CA LEU A 53 -8.06 0.11 3.19
C LEU A 53 -9.08 -0.07 2.05
N LYS A 54 -8.80 0.50 0.87
CA LYS A 54 -9.65 0.34 -0.32
C LYS A 54 -9.64 -1.11 -0.82
N LYS A 55 -8.50 -1.78 -0.79
CA LYS A 55 -8.36 -3.20 -1.13
C LYS A 55 -9.20 -4.06 -0.17
N LEU A 56 -9.10 -3.84 1.15
CA LEU A 56 -9.93 -4.53 2.15
C LEU A 56 -11.43 -4.35 1.84
N LYS A 57 -11.87 -3.13 1.53
CA LYS A 57 -13.28 -2.86 1.19
C LYS A 57 -13.76 -3.57 -0.09
N ILE A 58 -12.90 -3.76 -1.08
CA ILE A 58 -13.22 -4.50 -2.31
C ILE A 58 -13.39 -5.99 -2.01
N PHE A 59 -12.51 -6.59 -1.21
CA PHE A 59 -12.61 -7.99 -0.82
C PHE A 59 -13.86 -8.28 0.03
N TYR A 60 -14.23 -7.37 0.94
CA TYR A 60 -15.48 -7.51 1.71
C TYR A 60 -16.77 -7.37 0.87
N LYS A 61 -16.71 -6.74 -0.31
CA LYS A 61 -17.85 -6.63 -1.23
C LYS A 61 -17.96 -7.81 -2.20
N ASN A 62 -16.96 -8.69 -2.21
CA ASN A 62 -16.88 -9.84 -3.11
C ASN A 62 -17.70 -11.06 -2.68
N ASN A 63 -18.51 -10.97 -1.61
CA ASN A 63 -19.40 -12.04 -1.17
C ASN A 63 -20.31 -12.58 -2.28
N TYR A 64 -20.66 -11.76 -3.28
CA TYR A 64 -21.41 -12.22 -4.46
C TYR A 64 -20.62 -13.19 -5.34
N PHE A 65 -19.31 -13.00 -5.51
CA PHE A 65 -18.47 -13.92 -6.26
C PHE A 65 -18.32 -15.26 -5.52
N ASP A 66 -18.08 -15.23 -4.22
CA ASP A 66 -17.99 -16.45 -3.41
C ASP A 66 -19.31 -17.23 -3.41
N TYR A 67 -20.45 -16.52 -3.36
CA TYR A 67 -21.78 -17.13 -3.47
C TYR A 67 -22.06 -17.75 -4.85
N ILE A 68 -21.68 -17.07 -5.93
CA ILE A 68 -21.79 -17.61 -7.30
C ILE A 68 -20.92 -18.87 -7.44
N TYR A 69 -19.71 -18.84 -6.90
CA TYR A 69 -18.78 -19.97 -6.95
C TYR A 69 -19.28 -21.17 -6.14
N LEU A 70 -19.82 -20.94 -4.94
CA LEU A 70 -20.42 -21.99 -4.12
C LEU A 70 -21.65 -22.62 -4.78
N LYS A 71 -22.46 -21.84 -5.52
CA LYS A 71 -23.61 -22.36 -6.27
C LYS A 71 -23.24 -23.04 -7.59
N SER A 72 -22.16 -22.65 -8.24
CA SER A 72 -21.77 -23.21 -9.54
C SER A 72 -21.18 -24.61 -9.42
N ILE A 73 -20.49 -24.93 -8.32
CA ILE A 73 -19.90 -26.26 -8.05
C ILE A 73 -20.92 -27.41 -8.12
N PRO A 74 -22.04 -27.40 -7.38
CA PRO A 74 -23.03 -28.48 -7.46
C PRO A 74 -23.71 -28.56 -8.83
N CYS A 75 -23.88 -27.43 -9.51
CA CYS A 75 -24.45 -27.39 -10.86
C CYS A 75 -23.52 -28.08 -11.88
N PHE A 76 -22.21 -27.82 -11.79
CA PHE A 76 -21.20 -28.47 -12.63
C PHE A 76 -21.17 -29.99 -12.40
N PHE A 77 -21.27 -30.41 -11.15
CA PHE A 77 -21.34 -31.83 -10.79
C PHE A 77 -22.59 -32.51 -11.38
N PHE A 78 -23.74 -31.84 -11.33
CA PHE A 78 -24.99 -32.35 -11.89
C PHE A 78 -24.92 -32.49 -13.42
N ILE A 79 -24.35 -31.49 -14.10
CA ILE A 79 -24.13 -31.53 -15.55
C ILE A 79 -23.20 -32.68 -15.92
N PHE A 80 -22.09 -32.86 -15.18
CA PHE A 80 -21.16 -33.96 -15.41
C PHE A 80 -21.82 -35.33 -15.25
N LEU A 81 -22.68 -35.48 -14.22
CA LEU A 81 -23.41 -36.72 -13.98
C LEU A 81 -24.40 -37.03 -15.11
N LEU A 82 -25.16 -36.03 -15.58
CA LEU A 82 -26.05 -36.15 -16.73
C LEU A 82 -25.31 -36.51 -18.02
N LEU A 83 -24.13 -35.92 -18.24
CA LEU A 83 -23.31 -36.18 -19.42
C LEU A 83 -22.81 -37.62 -19.46
N ASN A 84 -22.41 -38.16 -18.30
CA ASN A 84 -22.03 -39.56 -18.19
C ASN A 84 -23.24 -40.49 -18.43
N LEU A 85 -24.40 -40.18 -17.85
CA LEU A 85 -25.62 -40.97 -18.10
C LEU A 85 -25.99 -40.99 -19.60
N TYR A 86 -25.85 -39.86 -20.30
CA TYR A 86 -26.09 -39.78 -21.73
C TYR A 86 -25.12 -40.65 -22.54
N LEU A 87 -23.85 -40.74 -22.15
CA LEU A 87 -22.86 -41.58 -22.83
C LEU A 87 -23.09 -43.09 -22.64
N PHE A 88 -23.86 -43.49 -21.62
CA PHE A 88 -24.20 -44.89 -21.34
C PHE A 88 -25.51 -45.36 -21.98
N ILE A 89 -26.31 -44.46 -22.54
CA ILE A 89 -27.55 -44.72 -23.30
C ILE A 89 -27.22 -44.79 -24.79
#